data_AF-A0A7K4IHN4-F1
#
_entry.id   AF-A0A7K4IHN4-F1
#
_cell.length_a   1.000
_cell.length_b   1.000
_cell.length_c   1.000
_cell.angle_alpha   90.00
_cell.angle_beta   90.00
_cell.angle_gamma   90.00
#
_symmetry.space_group_name_H-M   'P 1'
#
loop_
_entity.id
_entity.type
_entity.pdbx_description
1 polymer ?
#
loop_
_entity_poly.entity_id
_entity_poly.type
_entity_poly.pdbx_seq_one_letter_code
_entity_poly.pdbx_strand_id
1 'polypeptide(L)'
;MTSLGIKAFAREDYSRAETLLRDALRVDRDNILAAWNLSRVYYSQGRNDDAVSYIKYALTLARRLPHQEGKRAAMEITKDLERIQREARTGLSVPVYGLMQSSCR
;
A
#
# COMPACT_ATOMS: atom_id res chain seq x y z
N MET A 1 16.14 -6.72 -9.76
CA MET A 1 14.87 -6.43 -10.49
C MET A 1 13.81 -5.74 -9.62
N THR A 2 14.11 -5.36 -8.39
CA THR A 2 13.20 -4.67 -7.44
C THR A 2 12.99 -3.17 -7.74
N SER A 3 13.74 -2.59 -8.67
CA SER A 3 13.75 -1.13 -8.92
C SER A 3 12.65 -0.63 -9.87
N LEU A 4 11.90 -1.51 -10.54
CA LEU A 4 10.84 -1.12 -11.49
C LEU A 4 9.50 -0.84 -10.80
N GLY A 5 9.18 -1.57 -9.72
CA GLY A 5 7.95 -1.35 -8.96
C GLY A 5 7.90 0.01 -8.25
N ILE A 6 9.08 0.55 -7.88
CA ILE A 6 9.16 1.85 -7.19
C ILE A 6 9.04 3.03 -8.19
N LYS A 7 9.44 2.85 -9.46
CA LYS A 7 9.38 3.93 -10.49
C LYS A 7 7.98 4.13 -11.10
N ALA A 8 7.10 3.13 -11.04
CA ALA A 8 5.73 3.27 -11.56
C ALA A 8 4.82 4.13 -10.67
N PHE A 9 5.26 4.48 -9.45
CA PHE A 9 4.51 5.34 -8.53
C PHE A 9 4.56 6.83 -8.87
N ALA A 10 5.39 7.25 -9.82
CA ALA A 10 5.73 8.68 -9.97
C ALA A 10 4.72 9.50 -10.77
N ARG A 11 4.00 8.97 -11.77
CA ARG A 11 2.98 9.74 -12.53
C ARG A 11 1.96 8.81 -13.19
N GLU A 12 0.73 8.84 -12.69
CA GLU A 12 -0.53 8.48 -13.39
C GLU A 12 -0.71 7.04 -13.92
N ASP A 13 0.30 6.17 -13.88
CA ASP A 13 0.22 4.80 -14.40
C ASP A 13 -0.31 3.81 -13.34
N TYR A 14 -1.29 4.21 -12.53
CA TYR A 14 -1.88 3.36 -11.48
C TYR A 14 -2.44 2.05 -12.02
N SER A 15 -2.99 2.07 -13.23
CA SER A 15 -3.51 0.89 -13.93
C SER A 15 -2.40 -0.12 -14.28
N ARG A 16 -1.23 0.40 -14.68
CA ARG A 16 -0.05 -0.42 -14.98
C ARG A 16 0.57 -0.97 -13.69
N ALA A 17 0.65 -0.15 -12.64
CA ALA A 17 1.11 -0.57 -11.33
C ALA A 17 0.21 -1.68 -10.74
N GLU A 18 -1.12 -1.54 -10.85
CA GLU A 18 -2.07 -2.57 -10.45
C GLU A 18 -1.78 -3.89 -11.17
N THR A 19 -1.65 -3.85 -12.51
CA THR A 19 -1.41 -5.06 -13.31
C THR A 19 -0.12 -5.77 -12.87
N LEU A 20 0.98 -5.03 -12.73
CA LEU A 20 2.27 -5.57 -12.30
C LEU A 20 2.22 -6.17 -10.89
N LEU A 21 1.53 -5.51 -9.96
CA LEU A 21 1.40 -5.98 -8.59
C LEU A 21 0.48 -7.19 -8.48
N ARG A 22 -0.58 -7.26 -9.31
CA ARG A 22 -1.44 -8.44 -9.41
C ARG A 22 -0.69 -9.62 -10.00
N ASP A 23 0.13 -9.42 -11.02
CA ASP A 23 0.98 -10.49 -11.57
C ASP A 23 2.03 -10.94 -10.54
N ALA A 24 2.61 -10.01 -9.77
CA ALA A 24 3.49 -10.36 -8.67
C ALA A 24 2.77 -11.24 -7.63
N LEU A 25 1.53 -10.92 -7.26
CA LEU A 25 0.72 -11.74 -6.36
C LEU A 25 0.27 -13.07 -6.96
N ARG A 26 0.21 -13.20 -8.31
CA ARG A 26 -0.05 -14.49 -8.97
C ARG A 26 1.14 -15.42 -8.86
N VAL A 27 2.36 -14.88 -8.97
CA VAL A 27 3.60 -15.64 -8.85
C VAL A 27 3.90 -15.95 -7.37
N ASP A 28 3.74 -14.96 -6.50
CA ASP A 28 3.99 -15.06 -5.06
C ASP A 28 2.80 -14.49 -4.28
N ARG A 29 1.91 -15.39 -3.85
CA ARG A 29 0.70 -15.02 -3.11
C ARG A 29 0.99 -14.51 -1.70
N ASP A 30 2.13 -14.84 -1.14
CA ASP A 30 2.49 -14.45 0.23
C ASP A 30 3.34 -13.17 0.26
N ASN A 31 3.43 -12.47 -0.89
CA ASN A 31 4.18 -11.23 -1.00
C ASN A 31 3.47 -10.05 -0.33
N ILE A 32 3.86 -9.78 0.93
CA ILE A 32 3.33 -8.68 1.75
C ILE A 32 3.51 -7.32 1.06
N LEU A 33 4.68 -7.08 0.44
CA LEU A 33 4.98 -5.81 -0.20
C LEU A 33 4.13 -5.59 -1.45
N ALA A 34 3.86 -6.63 -2.24
CA ALA A 34 2.99 -6.54 -3.40
C ALA A 34 1.55 -6.24 -2.98
N ALA A 35 1.02 -6.94 -1.97
CA ALA A 35 -0.32 -6.69 -1.43
C ALA A 35 -0.44 -5.28 -0.81
N TRP A 36 0.57 -4.83 -0.06
CA TRP A 36 0.58 -3.50 0.52
C TRP A 36 0.68 -2.39 -0.54
N ASN A 37 1.57 -2.52 -1.53
CA ASN A 37 1.66 -1.55 -2.62
C ASN A 37 0.38 -1.52 -3.47
N LEU A 38 -0.28 -2.66 -3.65
CA LEU A 38 -1.55 -2.74 -4.39
C LEU A 38 -2.66 -2.00 -3.64
N SER A 39 -2.70 -2.09 -2.31
CA SER A 39 -3.63 -1.29 -1.50
C SER A 39 -3.42 0.21 -1.65
N ARG A 40 -2.16 0.66 -1.73
CA ARG A 40 -1.83 2.08 -1.95
C ARG A 40 -2.23 2.55 -3.35
N VAL A 41 -2.07 1.69 -4.36
CA VAL A 41 -2.52 1.96 -5.73
C VAL A 41 -4.04 2.12 -5.76
N TYR A 42 -4.81 1.20 -5.16
CA TYR A 42 -6.27 1.34 -5.08
C TYR A 42 -6.70 2.59 -4.31
N TYR A 43 -5.99 2.92 -3.24
CA TYR A 43 -6.24 4.14 -2.47
C TYR A 43 -6.05 5.40 -3.34
N SER A 44 -4.96 5.46 -4.11
CA SER A 44 -4.70 6.55 -5.04
C SER A 44 -5.70 6.62 -6.21
N GLN A 45 -6.34 5.50 -6.56
CA GLN A 45 -7.45 5.48 -7.53
C GLN A 45 -8.80 5.90 -6.92
N GLY A 46 -8.86 6.22 -5.61
CA GLY A 46 -10.11 6.52 -4.90
C GLY A 46 -10.93 5.28 -4.51
N ARG A 47 -10.42 4.07 -4.79
CA ARG A 47 -11.04 2.79 -4.45
C ARG A 47 -10.70 2.40 -3.01
N ASN A 48 -11.26 3.13 -2.06
CA ASN A 48 -10.94 2.99 -0.64
C ASN A 48 -11.32 1.60 -0.08
N ASP A 49 -12.45 1.03 -0.50
CA ASP A 49 -12.90 -0.29 -0.02
C ASP A 49 -11.97 -1.42 -0.46
N ASP A 50 -11.49 -1.35 -1.71
CA ASP A 50 -10.50 -2.30 -2.24
C ASP A 50 -9.15 -2.11 -1.53
N ALA A 51 -8.72 -0.86 -1.32
CA ALA A 51 -7.50 -0.57 -0.57
C ALA A 51 -7.53 -1.19 0.84
N VAL A 52 -8.63 -1.00 1.57
CA VAL A 52 -8.81 -1.58 2.92
C VAL A 52 -8.80 -3.12 2.88
N SER A 53 -9.35 -3.73 1.83
CA SER A 53 -9.37 -5.19 1.68
C SER A 53 -7.96 -5.75 1.48
N TYR A 54 -7.18 -5.17 0.56
CA TYR A 54 -5.82 -5.62 0.26
C TYR A 54 -4.81 -5.31 1.38
N ILE A 55 -4.97 -4.20 2.09
CA ILE A 55 -4.08 -3.89 3.22
C ILE A 55 -4.32 -4.83 4.41
N LYS A 56 -5.57 -5.25 4.65
CA LYS A 56 -5.90 -6.29 5.65
C LYS A 56 -5.32 -7.65 5.24
N TYR A 57 -5.33 -7.96 3.94
CA TYR A 57 -4.69 -9.16 3.42
C TYR A 57 -3.17 -9.14 3.69
N ALA A 58 -2.50 -8.02 3.37
CA ALA A 58 -1.08 -7.84 3.67
C ALA A 58 -0.76 -7.97 5.17
N LEU A 59 -1.63 -7.43 6.04
CA LEU A 59 -1.50 -7.57 7.50
C LEU A 59 -1.65 -9.02 7.97
N THR A 60 -2.55 -9.78 7.35
CA THR A 60 -2.76 -11.20 7.64
C THR A 60 -1.53 -12.02 7.27
N LEU A 61 -0.93 -11.75 6.10
CA LEU A 61 0.32 -12.35 5.68
C LEU A 61 1.48 -11.98 6.62
N ALA A 62 1.59 -10.70 7.00
CA ALA A 62 2.62 -10.24 7.92
C ALA A 62 2.52 -10.88 9.32
N ARG A 63 1.30 -11.11 9.82
CA ARG A 63 1.05 -11.82 11.08
C ARG A 63 1.36 -13.31 11.00
N ARG A 64 1.28 -13.91 9.81
CA ARG A 64 1.62 -15.32 9.59
C ARG A 64 3.12 -15.57 9.60
N LEU A 65 3.95 -14.57 9.28
CA LEU A 65 5.41 -14.70 9.32
C LEU A 65 5.93 -14.63 10.77
N PRO A 66 6.50 -15.71 11.33
CA PRO A 66 7.00 -15.72 12.70
C PRO A 66 8.42 -15.14 12.78
N HIS A 67 8.59 -13.84 12.52
CA HIS A 67 9.88 -13.15 12.64
C HIS A 67 9.69 -11.66 13.02
N GLN A 68 10.75 -11.02 13.55
CA GLN A 68 10.74 -9.58 13.86
C GLN A 68 10.39 -8.70 12.65
N GLU A 69 10.71 -9.18 11.44
CA GLU A 69 10.41 -8.52 10.18
C GLU A 69 8.90 -8.46 9.91
N GLY A 70 8.16 -9.54 10.16
CA GLY A 70 6.70 -9.58 10.03
C GLY A 70 6.01 -8.61 11.00
N LYS A 71 6.52 -8.49 12.23
CA LYS A 71 6.02 -7.53 13.23
C LYS A 71 6.26 -6.08 12.81
N ARG A 72 7.45 -5.77 12.27
CA ARG A 72 7.77 -4.43 11.75
C ARG A 72 6.88 -4.08 10.55
N ALA A 73 6.76 -4.99 9.59
CA ALA A 73 5.89 -4.80 8.44
C ALA A 73 4.43 -4.61 8.87
N ALA A 74 3.93 -5.44 9.79
CA ALA A 74 2.58 -5.31 10.33
C ALA A 74 2.33 -3.96 11.00
N MET A 75 3.32 -3.40 11.71
CA MET A 75 3.20 -2.08 12.33
C MET A 75 3.07 -0.96 11.30
N GLU A 76 3.90 -0.96 10.26
CA GLU A 76 3.83 0.03 9.18
C GLU A 76 2.54 -0.10 8.36
N ILE A 77 2.14 -1.33 8.04
CA ILE A 77 0.87 -1.62 7.33
C ILE A 77 -0.34 -1.17 8.17
N THR A 78 -0.30 -1.33 9.49
CA THR A 78 -1.39 -0.89 10.37
C THR A 78 -1.52 0.63 10.40
N LYS A 79 -0.41 1.37 10.46
CA LYS A 79 -0.43 2.84 10.36
C LYS A 79 -1.04 3.31 9.05
N ASP A 80 -0.67 2.68 7.93
CA ASP A 80 -1.25 3.00 6.63
C ASP A 80 -2.73 2.63 6.54
N LEU A 81 -3.16 1.51 7.15
CA LEU A 81 -4.58 1.13 7.23
C LEU A 81 -5.40 2.18 8.00
N GLU A 82 -4.92 2.61 9.17
CA GLU A 82 -5.59 3.64 9.96
C GLU A 82 -5.68 4.96 9.20
N ARG A 83 -4.61 5.32 8.48
CA ARG A 83 -4.57 6.50 7.61
C ARG A 83 -5.63 6.39 6.51
N ILE A 84 -5.65 5.30 5.75
CA ILE A 84 -6.65 5.04 4.68
C ILE A 84 -8.07 5.10 5.23
N GLN A 85 -8.35 4.48 6.38
CA GLN A 85 -9.68 4.47 6.99
C GLN A 85 -10.11 5.86 7.47
N ARG A 86 -9.18 6.62 8.06
CA ARG A 86 -9.45 8.00 8.51
C ARG A 86 -9.80 8.87 7.31
N GLU A 87 -8.97 8.83 6.27
CA GLU A 87 -9.16 9.62 5.05
C GLU A 87 -10.44 9.22 4.30
N ALA A 88 -10.75 7.92 4.24
CA ALA A 88 -11.99 7.40 3.68
C ALA A 88 -13.23 7.88 4.46
N ARG A 89 -13.15 7.96 5.80
CA ARG A 89 -14.23 8.48 6.65
C ARG A 89 -14.40 10.00 6.51
N THR A 90 -13.32 10.75 6.35
CA THR A 90 -13.38 12.22 6.21
C THR A 90 -13.74 12.69 4.81
N GLY A 91 -13.85 11.78 3.82
CA GLY A 91 -14.10 12.12 2.42
C GLY A 91 -12.97 12.93 1.76
N LEU A 92 -11.87 13.12 2.48
CA LEU A 92 -10.68 13.84 2.05
C LEU A 92 -9.62 12.79 1.71
N SER A 93 -9.45 12.49 0.43
CA SER A 93 -8.27 11.78 -0.05
C SER A 93 -7.11 12.76 -0.06
N VAL A 94 -6.29 12.78 0.99
CA VAL A 94 -5.09 13.62 1.00
C VAL A 94 -3.95 12.74 0.52
N PRO A 95 -3.52 12.84 -0.75
CA PRO A 95 -2.39 12.05 -1.20
C PRO A 95 -1.19 12.30 -0.28
N VAL A 96 -0.59 11.21 0.21
CA VAL A 96 0.52 11.15 1.18
C VAL A 96 1.67 12.13 0.87
N TYR A 97 1.78 12.57 -0.37
CA TYR A 97 2.79 13.52 -0.84
C TYR A 97 2.60 14.96 -0.33
N GLY A 98 1.49 15.29 0.34
CA GLY A 98 1.24 16.63 0.90
C GLY A 98 1.97 16.97 2.21
N LEU A 99 2.55 16.00 2.92
CA LEU A 99 3.22 16.25 4.21
C LEU A 99 4.76 16.25 4.15
N MET A 100 5.35 16.17 2.95
CA MET A 100 6.80 16.22 2.77
C MET A 100 7.33 17.59 2.28
N GLN A 101 6.55 18.66 2.44
CA GLN A 101 7.00 20.05 2.21
C GLN A 101 6.74 21.00 3.41
N SER A 102 6.74 20.49 4.64
CA SER A 102 6.58 21.34 5.84
C SER A 102 7.72 21.22 6.84
N SER A 103 8.95 21.09 6.36
CA SER A 103 10.16 21.27 7.17
C SER A 103 11.31 21.80 6.32
N CYS A 104 11.24 23.08 6.00
CA CYS A 104 12.42 23.95 5.87
C CYS A 104 11.93 25.40 5.89
N ARG A 105 11.82 25.97 7.09
CA ARG A 105 11.91 27.41 7.30
C ARG A 105 12.79 27.66 8.51
#